data_AF-A0AA37WXQ0-F1
#
_entry.id   AF-A0AA37WXQ0-F1
#
_cell.length_a   1.000
_cell.length_b   1.000
_cell.length_c   1.000
_cell.angle_alpha   90.00
_cell.angle_beta   90.00
_cell.angle_gamma   90.00
#
_symmetry.space_group_name_H-M   'P 1'
#
loop_
_entity.id
_entity.type
_entity.pdbx_description
1 polymer ?
#
loop_
_entity_poly.entity_id
_entity_poly.type
_entity_poly.pdbx_seq_one_letter_code
_entity_poly.pdbx_strand_id
1 'polypeptide(L)' 'MEIGDWEGEEELAADNLNRIYHSIYAKAADDVDPSALEMLLEAVWDYWQHNPGLTELDEDEIEAFVEWLYNEAETE' A
#
# COMPACT_ATOMS: atom_id res chain seq x y z
N MET A 1 -5.79 18.81 -2.27
CA MET A 1 -6.29 18.00 -1.15
C MET A 1 -5.16 17.95 -0.14
N GLU A 2 -5.45 18.13 1.15
CA GLU A 2 -4.44 17.95 2.20
C GLU A 2 -4.21 16.44 2.40
N ILE A 3 -2.95 16.04 2.55
CA ILE A 3 -2.54 14.69 2.95
C ILE A 3 -3.21 14.39 4.31
N GLY A 4 -3.59 13.13 4.54
CA GLY A 4 -4.39 12.70 5.68
C GLY A 4 -3.92 13.23 7.03
N ASP A 5 -4.88 13.46 7.92
CA ASP A 5 -4.65 13.75 9.34
C ASP A 5 -4.70 12.43 10.10
N TRP A 6 -3.53 11.93 10.50
CA TRP A 6 -3.39 10.70 11.29
C TRP A 6 -3.33 10.98 12.79
N GLU A 7 -3.92 12.07 13.25
CA GLU A 7 -4.05 12.45 14.66
C GLU A 7 -2.72 12.51 15.45
N GLY A 8 -1.60 12.80 14.76
CA GLY A 8 -0.26 12.81 15.36
C GLY A 8 0.47 11.46 15.33
N GLU A 9 -0.09 10.45 14.66
CA GLU A 9 0.51 9.13 14.43
C GLU A 9 1.17 9.01 13.04
N GLU A 10 1.76 10.09 12.52
CA GLU A 10 2.34 10.11 11.17
C GLU A 10 3.49 9.10 11.01
N GLU A 11 4.24 8.81 12.09
CA GLU A 11 5.30 7.79 12.10
C GLU A 11 4.71 6.39 11.88
N LEU A 12 3.59 6.06 12.55
CA LEU A 12 2.92 4.78 12.40
C LEU A 12 2.29 4.64 11.01
N ALA A 13 1.70 5.71 10.49
CA ALA A 13 1.17 5.75 9.13
C ALA A 13 2.28 5.48 8.09
N ALA A 14 3.44 6.12 8.24
CA ALA A 14 4.59 5.90 7.37
C ALA A 14 5.15 4.46 7.49
N ASP A 15 5.21 3.91 8.70
CA ASP A 15 5.63 2.53 8.94
C ASP A 15 4.68 1.52 8.29
N ASN A 16 3.37 1.71 8.41
CA ASN A 16 2.38 0.84 7.77
C ASN A 16 2.43 0.96 6.24
N LEU A 17 2.61 2.15 5.67
CA LEU A 17 2.88 2.32 4.23
C LEU A 17 4.14 1.55 3.79
N ASN A 18 5.23 1.67 4.54
CA ASN A 18 6.46 0.93 4.25
C ASN A 18 6.25 -0.59 4.30
N ARG A 19 5.47 -1.08 5.27
CA ARG A 19 5.11 -2.51 5.37
C ARG A 19 4.32 -2.97 4.15
N ILE A 20 3.32 -2.20 3.71
CA ILE A 20 2.57 -2.48 2.48
C ILE A 20 3.52 -2.57 1.28
N TYR A 21 4.42 -1.59 1.11
CA TYR A 21 5.40 -1.60 0.02
C TYR A 21 6.30 -2.83 0.09
N HIS A 22 6.82 -3.18 1.25
CA HIS A 22 7.61 -4.39 1.43
C HIS A 22 6.83 -5.66 1.05
N SER A 23 5.56 -5.77 1.42
CA SER A 23 4.71 -6.91 1.05
C SER A 23 4.46 -6.99 -0.46
N ILE A 24 4.31 -5.86 -1.16
CA ILE A 24 4.24 -5.82 -2.62
C ILE A 24 5.55 -6.34 -3.23
N TYR A 25 6.69 -5.81 -2.80
CA TYR A 25 7.99 -6.27 -3.28
C TYR A 25 8.24 -7.75 -3.00
N ALA A 26 7.81 -8.27 -1.84
CA ALA A 26 7.94 -9.67 -1.49
C ALA A 26 7.08 -10.61 -2.37
N LYS A 27 5.95 -10.12 -2.88
CA LYS A 27 5.05 -10.86 -3.76
C LYS A 27 5.43 -10.70 -5.25
N ALA A 28 6.07 -9.60 -5.62
CA ALA A 28 6.50 -9.35 -6.98
C ALA A 28 7.47 -10.44 -7.48
N ALA A 29 7.33 -10.81 -8.76
CA ALA A 29 8.28 -11.70 -9.41
C ALA A 29 9.65 -11.03 -9.57
N ASP A 30 10.74 -11.81 -9.56
CA ASP A 30 12.11 -11.31 -9.72
C ASP A 30 12.32 -10.54 -11.04
N ASP A 31 11.47 -10.78 -12.04
CA ASP A 31 11.48 -10.15 -13.37
C ASP A 31 10.29 -9.20 -13.60
N VAL A 32 9.63 -8.74 -12.53
CA VAL A 32 8.52 -7.78 -12.62
C VAL A 32 8.92 -6.55 -13.46
N ASP A 33 8.04 -6.13 -14.36
CA ASP A 33 8.22 -4.88 -15.10
C ASP A 33 8.21 -3.72 -14.11
N PRO A 34 9.28 -2.89 -14.05
CA PRO A 34 9.32 -1.71 -13.20
C PRO A 34 8.10 -0.80 -13.36
N SER A 35 7.54 -0.71 -14.58
CA SER A 35 6.37 0.11 -14.87
C SER A 35 5.12 -0.42 -14.15
N ALA A 36 4.93 -1.74 -14.13
CA ALA A 36 3.83 -2.38 -13.41
C ALA A 36 3.99 -2.22 -11.90
N LEU A 37 5.22 -2.29 -11.40
CA LEU A 37 5.50 -2.07 -9.98
C LEU A 37 5.23 -0.62 -9.57
N GLU A 38 5.63 0.36 -10.38
CA GLU A 38 5.34 1.77 -10.16
C GLU A 38 3.83 2.02 -10.08
N MET A 39 3.04 1.44 -10.97
CA MET A 39 1.57 1.52 -10.92
C MET A 39 0.98 0.98 -9.61
N LEU A 40 1.49 -0.15 -9.11
CA LEU A 40 1.04 -0.69 -7.81
C LEU A 40 1.38 0.25 -6.66
N LEU A 41 2.59 0.82 -6.63
CA LEU A 41 3.02 1.74 -5.58
C LEU A 41 2.24 3.04 -5.58
N GLU A 42 1.93 3.58 -6.77
CA GLU A 42 1.05 4.75 -6.93
C GLU A 42 -0.36 4.44 -6.45
N ALA A 43 -0.93 3.29 -6.81
CA ALA A 43 -2.26 2.87 -6.38
C ALA A 43 -2.38 2.73 -4.85
N VAL A 44 -1.34 2.21 -4.18
CA VAL A 44 -1.27 2.18 -2.70
C VAL A 44 -1.37 3.59 -2.13
N TRP A 45 -0.55 4.51 -2.65
CA TRP A 45 -0.54 5.89 -2.18
C TRP A 45 -1.90 6.54 -2.39
N ASP A 46 -2.49 6.36 -3.58
CA ASP A 46 -3.79 6.94 -3.91
C ASP A 46 -4.92 6.43 -3.00
N TYR A 47 -4.85 5.15 -2.61
CA TYR A 47 -5.81 4.55 -1.67
C TYR A 47 -5.66 5.09 -0.24
N TRP A 48 -4.41 5.19 0.26
CA TRP A 48 -4.15 5.44 1.67
C TRP A 48 -3.88 6.90 2.04
N GLN A 49 -3.52 7.77 1.09
CA GLN A 49 -3.06 9.15 1.37
C GLN A 49 -4.05 10.02 2.15
N HIS A 50 -5.33 9.65 2.21
CA HIS A 50 -6.38 10.35 2.95
C HIS A 50 -7.15 9.44 3.92
N ASN A 51 -6.74 8.17 4.04
CA ASN A 51 -7.45 7.19 4.85
C ASN A 51 -6.83 7.10 6.25
N PRO A 52 -7.55 7.52 7.31
CA PRO A 52 -7.03 7.47 8.68
C PRO A 52 -6.84 6.02 9.17
N GLY A 53 -7.55 5.04 8.58
CA GLY A 53 -7.38 3.62 8.91
C GLY A 53 -6.00 3.05 8.60
N LEU A 54 -5.12 3.82 7.93
CA LEU A 54 -3.73 3.42 7.68
C LEU A 54 -2.97 3.12 8.99
N THR A 55 -3.26 3.83 10.08
CA THR A 55 -2.61 3.60 11.38
C THR A 55 -3.19 2.42 12.15
N GLU A 56 -4.38 1.95 11.75
CA GLU A 56 -5.07 0.85 12.41
C GLU A 56 -4.70 -0.53 11.82
N LEU A 57 -4.00 -0.55 10.67
CA LEU A 57 -3.66 -1.77 9.95
C LEU A 57 -2.77 -2.72 10.76
N ASP A 58 -3.22 -3.96 10.85
CA ASP A 58 -2.40 -5.10 11.27
C ASP A 58 -1.73 -5.82 10.09
N GLU A 59 -0.99 -6.90 10.39
CA GLU A 59 -0.27 -7.67 9.36
C GLU A 59 -1.22 -8.42 8.41
N ASP A 60 -2.28 -9.03 8.94
CA ASP A 60 -3.24 -9.80 8.14
C ASP A 60 -4.02 -8.87 7.20
N GLU A 61 -4.38 -7.66 7.66
CA GLU A 61 -5.04 -6.64 6.86
C GLU A 61 -4.14 -6.09 5.74
N ILE A 62 -2.84 -5.92 6.02
CA ILE A 62 -1.85 -5.51 5.00
C ILE A 62 -1.72 -6.60 3.93
N GLU A 63 -1.59 -7.87 4.32
CA GLU A 63 -1.51 -8.98 3.37
C GLU A 63 -2.77 -9.07 2.50
N ALA A 64 -3.95 -8.97 3.12
CA ALA A 64 -5.22 -8.98 2.40
C ALA A 64 -5.37 -7.80 1.43
N PHE A 65 -4.93 -6.60 1.83
CA PHE A 65 -4.92 -5.42 0.97
C PHE A 65 -4.01 -5.62 -0.25
N VAL A 66 -2.80 -6.15 -0.03
CA VAL A 66 -1.87 -6.44 -1.13
C VAL A 66 -2.45 -7.49 -2.08
N GLU A 67 -3.03 -8.58 -1.56
CA GLU A 67 -3.69 -9.57 -2.42
C GLU A 67 -4.82 -8.98 -3.25
N TRP A 68 -5.67 -8.17 -2.64
CA TRP A 68 -6.74 -7.46 -3.35
C TRP A 68 -6.18 -6.54 -4.45
N LEU A 69 -5.14 -5.76 -4.14
CA LEU A 69 -4.52 -4.83 -5.09
C LEU A 69 -3.98 -5.54 -6.33
N TYR A 70 -3.29 -6.68 -6.14
CA TYR A 70 -2.80 -7.48 -7.27
C TYR A 70 -3.93 -8.02 -8.13
N ASN A 71 -5.02 -8.51 -7.52
CA ASN A 71 -6.17 -8.99 -8.28
C ASN A 71 -6.82 -7.86 -9.07
N GLU A 72 -6.96 -6.66 -8.49
CA GLU A 72 -7.52 -5.50 -9.19
C GLU A 72 -6.67 -5.13 -10.41
N ALA A 73 -5.34 -5.06 -10.23
CA ALA A 73 -4.39 -4.73 -11.30
C ALA A 73 -4.35 -5.76 -12.45
N GLU A 74 -4.66 -7.03 -12.18
CA GLU A 74 -4.78 -8.07 -13.23
C GLU A 74 -6.09 -7.98 -14.04
N THR A 75 -7.09 -7.24 -13.54
CA THR A 75 -8.41 -7.11 -14.18
C THR A 75 -8.51 -5.96 -15.20
N GLU A 76 -7.51 -5.08 -15.26
CA GLU A 76 -7.45 -3.93 -16.19
C GLU A 76 -6.66 -4.20 -17.48
#